data_AF-B8ENN6-F1
#
_entry.id   AF-B8ENN6-F1
#
_cell.length_a   1.000
_cell.length_b   1.000
_cell.length_c   1.000
_cell.angle_alpha   90.00
_cell.angle_beta   90.00
_cell.angle_gamma   90.00
#
_symmetry.space_group_name_H-M   'P 1'
#
loop_
_entity.id
_entity.type
_entity.pdbx_description
1 polymer ?
#
loop_
_entity_poly.entity_id
_entity_poly.type
_entity_poly.pdbx_seq_one_letter_code
_entity_poly.pdbx_strand_id
1 'polypeptide(L)'
;MLRHMLEVSVSEQRRVKLFRNGRNQAVRIPVEFELPGDEAIMSRDGDRLVIEPTRKRGLLALLATLEPLEEALCQIEDRPVAPEDIF
;
A
#
# COMPACT_ATOMS: atom_id res chain seq x y z
N MET A 1 -0.15 -21.69 16.82
CA MET A 1 -0.99 -21.20 15.71
C MET A 1 -0.26 -20.07 14.99
N LEU A 2 0.81 -20.35 14.25
CA LEU A 2 1.44 -19.37 13.36
C LEU A 2 1.99 -20.10 12.13
N ARG A 3 1.06 -20.65 11.34
CA ARG A 3 1.31 -21.07 9.96
C ARG A 3 0.90 -19.91 9.07
N HIS A 4 1.68 -19.69 8.02
CA HIS A 4 1.62 -18.64 6.99
C HIS A 4 2.54 -17.46 7.27
N MET A 5 3.68 -17.42 6.57
CA MET A 5 3.97 -16.38 5.57
C MET A 5 5.33 -16.62 4.91
N LEU A 6 5.41 -17.69 4.11
CA LEU A 6 6.30 -17.75 2.95
C LEU A 6 5.51 -18.51 1.88
N GLU A 7 4.40 -17.91 1.47
CA GLU A 7 3.80 -18.27 0.18
C GLU A 7 4.81 -17.84 -0.87
N VAL A 8 5.54 -18.81 -1.41
CA VAL A 8 6.34 -18.61 -2.61
C VAL A 8 5.33 -18.29 -3.70
N SER A 9 5.15 -17.00 -4.00
CA SER A 9 4.29 -16.61 -5.11
C SER A 9 4.86 -17.24 -6.38
N VAL A 10 4.12 -18.14 -7.00
CA VAL A 10 4.42 -18.59 -8.36
C VAL A 10 4.41 -17.32 -9.21
N SER A 11 5.58 -16.90 -9.69
CA SER A 11 5.69 -15.70 -10.52
C SER A 11 5.09 -16.05 -11.87
N GLU A 12 3.84 -15.68 -12.11
CA GLU A 12 3.33 -15.70 -13.48
C GLU A 12 4.15 -14.71 -14.31
N GLN A 13 4.78 -15.20 -15.37
CA GLN A 13 5.61 -14.39 -16.25
C GLN A 13 5.00 -14.38 -17.64
N ARG A 14 4.78 -13.19 -18.19
CA ARG A 14 4.36 -13.03 -19.58
C ARG A 14 5.35 -12.17 -20.34
N ARG A 15 5.80 -12.68 -21.50
CA ARG A 15 6.57 -11.86 -22.44
C ARG A 15 5.65 -10.82 -23.07
N VAL A 16 5.99 -9.55 -22.87
CA VAL A 16 5.27 -8.39 -23.41
C VAL A 16 6.13 -7.65 -24.43
N LYS A 17 5.48 -6.92 -25.35
CA LYS A 17 6.19 -6.05 -26.30
C LYS A 17 6.21 -4.62 -25.78
N LEU A 18 7.39 -4.00 -25.81
CA LEU A 18 7.56 -2.57 -25.59
C LEU A 18 7.15 -1.81 -26.86
N PHE A 19 6.53 -0.65 -26.68
CA PHE A 19 6.17 0.24 -27.78
C PHE A 19 6.37 1.71 -27.39
N ARG A 20 6.09 2.61 -28.33
CA ARG A 20 6.22 4.06 -28.13
C ARG A 20 4.84 4.70 -28.00
N ASN A 21 4.66 5.53 -26.98
CA ASN A 21 3.55 6.46 -26.85
C ASN A 21 4.13 7.88 -26.88
N GLY A 22 4.20 8.46 -28.08
CA GLY A 22 4.93 9.71 -28.33
C GLY A 22 6.41 9.59 -27.97
N ARG A 23 6.89 10.45 -27.06
CA ARG A 23 8.28 10.46 -26.57
C ARG A 23 8.55 9.43 -25.48
N ASN A 24 7.52 8.71 -25.02
CA ASN A 24 7.63 7.76 -23.91
C ASN A 24 7.66 6.32 -24.40
N GLN A 25 8.37 5.46 -23.68
CA GLN A 25 8.24 4.01 -23.83
C GLN A 25 7.05 3.54 -23.00
N ALA A 26 6.30 2.57 -23.52
CA ALA A 26 5.13 2.02 -22.86
C ALA A 26 5.07 0.51 -23.03
N VAL A 27 4.33 -0.13 -22.13
CA VAL A 27 3.99 -1.55 -22.17
C VAL A 27 2.51 -1.69 -21.89
N ARG A 28 1.83 -2.63 -22.57
CA ARG A 28 0.45 -2.98 -22.22
C ARG A 28 0.51 -3.95 -21.05
N ILE A 29 -0.16 -3.62 -19.96
CA ILE A 29 -0.33 -4.52 -18.83
C ILE A 29 -1.42 -5.53 -19.22
N PRO A 30 -1.12 -6.84 -19.32
CA PRO A 30 -2.14 -7.85 -19.58
C PRO A 30 -3.15 -7.90 -18.42
N VAL A 31 -4.39 -8.32 -18.70
CA VAL A 31 -5.51 -8.28 -17.74
C VAL A 31 -5.22 -9.03 -16.44
N GLU A 32 -4.49 -10.14 -16.51
CA GLU A 32 -4.09 -10.93 -15.34
C GLU A 32 -3.05 -10.22 -14.44
N PHE A 33 -2.41 -9.16 -14.93
CA PHE A 33 -1.44 -8.33 -14.19
C PHE A 33 -1.96 -6.92 -13.91
N GLU A 34 -3.25 -6.64 -14.17
CA GLU A 34 -3.81 -5.30 -13.92
C GLU A 34 -3.68 -4.91 -12.45
N LEU A 35 -3.16 -3.72 -12.22
CA LEU A 35 -3.06 -3.14 -10.88
C LEU A 35 -4.37 -2.43 -10.52
N PRO A 36 -4.78 -2.46 -9.24
CA PRO A 36 -5.95 -1.72 -8.81
C PRO A 36 -5.72 -0.21 -8.92
N GLY A 37 -6.76 0.52 -9.34
CA GLY A 37 -6.74 1.99 -9.41
C GLY A 37 -6.25 2.54 -10.75
N ASP A 38 -5.94 3.83 -10.75
CA ASP A 38 -5.55 4.63 -11.91
C ASP A 38 -4.09 5.11 -11.87
N GLU A 39 -3.40 4.86 -10.76
CA GLU A 39 -2.04 5.30 -10.49
C GLU A 39 -1.18 4.15 -9.96
N ALA A 40 0.10 4.18 -10.31
CA ALA A 40 1.10 3.25 -9.82
C ALA A 40 2.43 3.96 -9.58
N ILE A 41 3.21 3.46 -8.63
CA ILE A 41 4.58 3.88 -8.39
C ILE A 41 5.49 2.98 -9.22
N MET A 42 6.43 3.59 -9.94
CA MET A 42 7.45 2.89 -10.70
C MET A 42 8.81 3.17 -10.09
N SER A 43 9.56 2.11 -9.77
CA SER A 43 10.93 2.18 -9.29
C SER A 43 11.85 1.28 -10.12
N ARG A 44 13.15 1.52 -10.00
CA ARG A 44 14.18 0.73 -10.69
C ARG A 44 15.05 0.01 -9.67
N ASP A 45 15.17 -1.30 -9.83
CA ASP A 45 16.05 -2.16 -9.06
C ASP A 45 16.99 -2.88 -10.04
N GLY A 46 18.21 -2.34 -10.20
CA GLY A 46 19.16 -2.80 -11.22
C GLY A 46 18.58 -2.72 -12.64
N ASP A 47 18.45 -3.88 -13.28
CA ASP A 47 17.89 -4.05 -14.63
C ASP A 47 16.35 -4.20 -14.64
N ARG A 48 15.71 -4.24 -13.47
CA ARG A 48 14.28 -4.45 -13.31
C ARG A 48 13.54 -3.13 -13.15
N LEU A 49 12.37 -3.04 -13.77
CA LEU A 49 11.35 -2.05 -13.44
C LEU A 49 10.33 -2.71 -12.51
N VAL A 50 10.15 -2.15 -11.33
CA VAL A 50 9.15 -2.58 -10.37
C VAL A 50 8.01 -1.57 -10.43
N ILE A 51 6.78 -2.07 -10.61
CA ILE A 51 5.57 -1.26 -10.65
C ILE A 51 4.62 -1.77 -9.58
N GLU A 52 4.20 -0.90 -8.67
CA GLU A 52 3.32 -1.23 -7.56
C GLU A 52 2.12 -0.26 -7.51
N PRO A 53 0.93 -0.70 -7.07
CA PRO A 53 -0.24 0.16 -7.03
C PRO A 53 -0.05 1.25 -5.98
N THR A 54 -0.49 2.47 -6.28
CA THR A 54 -0.54 3.52 -5.27
C THR A 54 -1.60 3.14 -4.25
N ARG A 55 -1.21 2.67 -3.06
CA ARG A 55 -2.17 2.31 -2.01
C ARG A 55 -2.86 3.59 -1.51
N LYS A 56 -4.04 3.90 -2.04
CA LYS A 56 -4.96 4.91 -1.49
C LYS A 56 -5.67 4.38 -0.24
N ARG A 57 -4.93 3.83 0.74
CA ARG A 57 -5.44 3.69 2.11
C ARG A 57 -4.71 4.69 2.99
N GLY A 58 -5.00 5.97 2.77
CA GLY A 58 -4.66 7.01 3.74
C GLY A 58 -5.43 6.78 5.04
N LEU A 59 -5.00 7.42 6.12
CA LEU A 59 -5.68 7.36 7.42
C LEU A 59 -7.20 7.54 7.28
N LEU A 60 -7.65 8.46 6.42
CA LEU A 60 -9.07 8.68 6.13
C LEU A 60 -9.79 7.44 5.58
N ALA A 61 -9.19 6.73 4.62
CA ALA A 61 -9.78 5.54 4.05
C ALA A 61 -9.81 4.37 5.04
N LEU A 62 -8.84 4.31 5.97
CA LEU A 62 -8.88 3.36 7.08
C LEU A 62 -9.98 3.71 8.08
N LEU A 63 -10.06 4.97 8.52
CA LEU A 63 -11.09 5.44 9.45
C LEU A 63 -12.51 5.23 8.89
N ALA A 64 -12.70 5.40 7.58
CA ALA A 64 -13.99 5.13 6.92
C ALA A 64 -14.40 3.65 6.92
N THR A 65 -13.47 2.73 7.17
CA THR A 65 -13.77 1.29 7.30
C THR A 65 -14.08 0.86 8.73
N LEU A 66 -13.90 1.75 9.71
CA LEU A 66 -14.20 1.44 11.11
C LEU A 66 -15.71 1.57 11.37
N GLU A 67 -16.27 0.57 12.04
CA GLU A 67 -17.63 0.64 12.54
C GLU A 67 -17.73 1.66 13.70
N PRO A 68 -18.88 2.34 13.87
CA PRO A 68 -19.10 3.20 15.02
C PRO A 68 -18.95 2.41 16.33
N LEU A 69 -18.25 2.98 17.30
CA LEU A 69 -18.17 2.40 18.64
C LEU A 69 -19.52 2.60 19.34
N GLU A 70 -20.15 1.50 19.77
CA GLU A 70 -21.40 1.55 20.56
C GLU A 70 -21.15 1.94 22.02
N GLU A 71 -19.91 1.76 22.49
CA GLU A 71 -19.50 2.05 23.84
C GLU A 71 -19.18 3.54 24.03
N ALA A 72 -19.67 4.10 25.14
CA ALA A 72 -19.26 5.42 25.55
C ALA A 72 -17.78 5.39 25.97
N LEU A 73 -17.02 6.40 25.53
CA LEU A 73 -15.65 6.59 26.02
C LEU A 73 -15.70 6.80 27.54
N CYS A 74 -14.84 6.10 28.27
CA CYS A 74 -14.69 6.33 29.69
C CYS A 74 -14.14 7.76 29.93
N GLN A 75 -14.53 8.38 31.05
CA GLN A 75 -13.91 9.63 31.45
C GLN A 75 -12.45 9.37 31.81
N ILE A 76 -11.55 9.96 31.03
CA ILE A 76 -10.12 9.98 31.34
C ILE A 76 -9.87 11.27 32.13
N GLU A 77 -9.27 11.13 33.31
CA GLU A 77 -8.84 12.28 34.11
C GLU A 77 -7.73 13.03 33.37
N ASP A 78 -7.97 14.29 33.03
CA ASP A 78 -7.00 15.17 32.37
C ASP A 78 -5.96 15.66 33.39
N ARG A 79 -5.04 14.76 33.73
CA ARG A 79 -4.00 15.04 34.72
C ARG A 79 -2.99 16.02 34.12
N PRO A 80 -2.53 17.00 34.92
CA PRO A 80 -1.39 17.80 34.50
C PRO A 80 -0.19 16.88 34.22
N VAL A 81 0.63 17.27 33.24
CA VAL A 81 1.89 16.59 32.94
C VAL A 81 2.69 16.45 34.25
N ALA A 82 3.10 15.22 34.56
CA ALA A 82 3.93 14.99 35.73
C ALA A 82 5.29 15.70 35.56
N PRO A 83 5.85 16.31 36.61
CA PRO A 83 7.23 16.78 36.55
C PRO A 83 8.14 15.59 36.31
N GLU A 84 8.77 15.55 35.15
CA GLU A 84 9.90 14.66 34.91
C GLU A 84 11.18 15.46 35.16
N ASP A 85 12.16 14.84 35.81
CA ASP A 85 13.49 15.44 35.95
C ASP A 85 14.18 15.28 34.60
N ILE A 86 13.93 16.24 33.70
CA ILE A 86 14.54 16.28 32.36
C ILE A 86 15.89 17.02 32.46
N PHE A 87 16.76 16.62 33.38
CA PHE A 87 18.16 17.10 33.47
C PHE A 87 19.08 16.03 34.06
#